data_AF-A0A699VZE1-F1
#
_entry.id   AF-A0A699VZE1-F1
#
_cell.length_a   1.000
_cell.length_b   1.000
_cell.length_c   1.000
_cell.angle_alpha   90.00
_cell.angle_beta   90.00
_cell.angle_gamma   90.00
#
_symmetry.space_group_name_H-M   'P 1'
#
loop_
_entity.id
_entity.type
_entity.pdbx_description
1 polymer ?
#
loop_
_entity_poly.entity_id
_entity_poly.type
_entity_poly.pdbx_seq_one_letter_code
_entity_poly.pdbx_strand_id
1 'polypeptide(L)'
;RVELQSLTKDDFYRILKDPKNALTKQYQALLMAEDVQLDFEDAALSRLAEIAFEVNSEVENIGARRLHTVMSRLLNDLLFDVPDQLPAGTHLTVTPQLVEERLRDMVKNRDLSQYIL
;
A
#
# COMPACT_ATOMS: atom_id res chain seq x y z
N ARG A 1 -9.72 -32.42 -5.98
CA ARG A 1 -8.76 -31.51 -5.33
C ARG A 1 -8.56 -30.33 -6.27
N VAL A 2 -8.74 -29.10 -5.81
CA VAL A 2 -8.48 -27.89 -6.62
C VAL A 2 -7.16 -27.32 -6.15
N GLU A 3 -6.26 -27.01 -7.07
CA GLU A 3 -4.98 -26.37 -6.75
C GLU A 3 -5.09 -24.88 -7.05
N LEU A 4 -4.63 -24.06 -6.11
CA LEU A 4 -4.62 -22.62 -6.22
C LEU A 4 -3.34 -22.18 -6.94
N GLN A 5 -3.48 -21.25 -7.88
CA GLN A 5 -2.34 -20.67 -8.58
C GLN A 5 -1.67 -19.59 -7.72
N SER A 6 -0.36 -19.43 -7.90
CA SER A 6 0.39 -18.33 -7.28
C SER A 6 -0.08 -16.99 -7.84
N LEU A 7 -0.15 -15.99 -6.98
CA LEU A 7 -0.55 -14.64 -7.36
C LEU A 7 0.57 -13.93 -8.13
N THR A 8 0.18 -13.20 -9.16
CA THR A 8 1.05 -12.36 -9.98
C THR A 8 1.03 -10.90 -9.50
N LYS A 9 1.93 -10.06 -10.05
CA LYS A 9 1.88 -8.60 -9.85
C LYS A 9 0.52 -8.00 -10.26
N ASP A 10 -0.05 -8.46 -11.36
CA ASP A 10 -1.33 -7.95 -11.85
C ASP A 10 -2.47 -8.35 -10.92
N ASP A 11 -2.40 -9.54 -10.31
CA ASP A 11 -3.36 -9.94 -9.27
C ASP A 11 -3.26 -9.04 -8.04
N PHE A 12 -2.07 -8.60 -7.64
CA PHE A 12 -1.89 -7.66 -6.54
C PHE A 12 -2.50 -6.29 -6.84
N TYR A 13 -2.29 -5.77 -8.06
CA TYR A 13 -2.94 -4.54 -8.50
C TYR A 13 -4.47 -4.68 -8.44
N ARG A 14 -5.01 -5.79 -8.92
CA ARG A 14 -6.46 -6.06 -8.86
C ARG A 14 -6.95 -6.17 -7.42
N ILE A 15 -6.20 -6.82 -6.52
CA ILE A 15 -6.55 -6.90 -5.09
C ILE A 15 -6.62 -5.50 -4.45
N LEU A 16 -5.76 -4.57 -4.87
CA LEU A 16 -5.80 -3.18 -4.39
C LEU A 16 -6.97 -2.38 -4.98
N LYS A 17 -7.55 -2.76 -6.10
CA LYS A 17 -8.53 -1.95 -6.85
C LYS A 17 -9.96 -2.54 -6.85
N ASP A 18 -10.08 -3.80 -7.22
CA ASP A 18 -11.36 -4.42 -7.59
C ASP A 18 -12.22 -4.83 -6.39
N PRO A 19 -11.69 -5.52 -5.34
CA PRO A 19 -12.51 -6.00 -4.24
C PRO A 19 -13.36 -4.91 -3.60
N LYS A 20 -14.58 -5.26 -3.19
CA LYS A 20 -15.50 -4.32 -2.53
C LYS A 20 -14.86 -3.65 -1.30
N ASN A 21 -14.08 -4.43 -0.55
CA ASN A 21 -13.35 -3.99 0.63
C ASN A 21 -11.83 -4.04 0.40
N ALA A 22 -11.36 -3.58 -0.77
CA ALA A 22 -9.92 -3.46 -1.05
C ALA A 22 -9.23 -2.56 -0.01
N LEU A 23 -7.92 -2.76 0.21
CA LEU A 23 -7.16 -2.00 1.21
C LEU A 23 -7.21 -0.49 0.95
N THR A 24 -7.14 -0.09 -0.32
CA THR A 24 -7.29 1.32 -0.73
C THR A 24 -8.60 1.88 -0.20
N LYS A 25 -9.74 1.24 -0.48
CA LYS A 25 -11.08 1.65 -0.03
C LYS A 25 -11.19 1.70 1.50
N GLN A 26 -10.54 0.76 2.20
CA GLN A 26 -10.51 0.78 3.66
C GLN A 26 -9.78 2.02 4.19
N TYR A 27 -8.62 2.37 3.64
CA TYR A 27 -7.87 3.58 4.04
C TYR A 27 -8.57 4.87 3.62
N GLN A 28 -9.20 4.89 2.44
CA GLN A 28 -10.04 6.01 2.02
C GLN A 28 -11.18 6.26 3.01
N ALA A 29 -11.90 5.19 3.41
CA ALA A 29 -12.98 5.31 4.38
C ALA A 29 -12.47 5.69 5.79
N LEU A 30 -11.31 5.18 6.20
CA LEU A 30 -10.69 5.50 7.48
C LEU A 30 -10.36 6.99 7.59
N LEU A 31 -9.69 7.55 6.58
CA LEU A 31 -9.33 8.98 6.58
C LEU A 31 -10.55 9.89 6.36
N MET A 32 -11.54 9.42 5.60
CA MET A 32 -12.79 10.17 5.43
C MET A 32 -13.55 10.36 6.75
N ALA A 33 -13.39 9.46 7.73
CA ALA A 33 -13.97 9.63 9.06
C ALA A 33 -13.42 10.87 9.80
N GLU A 34 -12.22 11.33 9.42
CA GLU A 34 -11.54 12.51 9.93
C GLU A 34 -11.64 13.70 8.95
N ASP A 35 -12.58 13.65 7.99
CA ASP A 35 -12.78 14.65 6.94
C ASP A 35 -11.56 14.87 6.03
N VAL A 36 -10.75 13.82 5.84
CA VAL A 36 -9.61 13.81 4.90
C VAL A 36 -9.91 12.88 3.72
N GLN A 37 -9.98 13.45 2.52
CA GLN A 37 -10.17 12.68 1.30
C GLN A 37 -8.82 12.10 0.85
N LEU A 38 -8.79 10.79 0.60
CA LEU A 38 -7.64 10.09 0.04
C LEU A 38 -8.02 9.49 -1.32
N ASP A 39 -7.20 9.72 -2.33
CA ASP A 39 -7.34 9.12 -3.65
C ASP A 39 -6.03 8.48 -4.11
N PHE A 40 -6.13 7.46 -4.94
CA PHE A 40 -4.98 6.74 -5.49
C PHE A 40 -4.98 6.85 -7.01
N GLU A 41 -3.87 7.31 -7.58
CA GLU A 41 -3.67 7.18 -9.02
C GLU A 41 -3.49 5.72 -9.42
N ASP A 42 -3.96 5.38 -10.62
CA ASP A 42 -3.83 4.02 -11.15
C ASP A 42 -2.37 3.56 -11.27
N ALA A 43 -1.49 4.50 -11.63
CA ALA A 43 -0.05 4.28 -11.66
C ALA A 43 0.55 4.04 -10.27
N ALA A 44 0.01 4.65 -9.21
CA ALA A 44 0.43 4.41 -7.85
C ALA A 44 0.04 2.99 -7.39
N LEU A 45 -1.18 2.55 -7.71
CA LEU A 45 -1.61 1.16 -7.44
C LEU A 45 -0.73 0.13 -8.14
N SER A 46 -0.37 0.41 -9.39
CA SER A 46 0.54 -0.44 -10.17
C SER A 46 1.93 -0.52 -9.52
N ARG A 47 2.46 0.62 -9.06
CA ARG A 47 3.77 0.67 -8.38
C ARG A 47 3.74 -0.04 -7.03
N LEU A 48 2.66 0.09 -6.25
CA LEU A 48 2.49 -0.62 -4.98
C LEU A 48 2.47 -2.14 -5.18
N ALA A 49 1.74 -2.60 -6.19
CA ALA A 49 1.69 -4.02 -6.54
C ALA A 49 3.06 -4.56 -6.95
N GLU A 50 3.82 -3.79 -7.71
CA GLU A 50 5.20 -4.12 -8.10
C GLU A 50 6.12 -4.27 -6.90
N ILE A 51 6.17 -3.25 -6.02
CA ILE A 51 7.01 -3.27 -4.83
C ILE A 51 6.64 -4.45 -3.92
N ALA A 52 5.36 -4.72 -3.71
CA ALA A 52 4.93 -5.87 -2.90
C ALA A 52 5.37 -7.21 -3.51
N PHE A 53 5.33 -7.34 -4.84
CA PHE A 53 5.77 -8.54 -5.53
C PHE A 53 7.30 -8.70 -5.49
N GLU A 54 8.06 -7.61 -5.66
CA GLU A 54 9.51 -7.57 -5.52
C GLU A 54 9.95 -8.02 -4.12
N VAL A 55 9.37 -7.44 -3.06
CA VAL A 55 9.70 -7.80 -1.67
C VAL A 55 9.39 -9.27 -1.37
N ASN A 56 8.29 -9.81 -1.91
CA ASN A 56 7.98 -11.23 -1.77
C ASN A 56 9.00 -12.14 -2.47
N SER A 57 9.62 -11.66 -3.55
CA SER A 57 10.63 -12.40 -4.31
C SER A 57 12.02 -12.34 -3.67
N GLU A 58 12.33 -11.26 -2.94
CA GLU A 58 13.63 -11.05 -2.32
C GLU A 58 13.75 -11.55 -0.89
N VAL A 59 12.65 -11.55 -0.12
CA VAL A 59 12.66 -11.87 1.32
C VAL A 59 11.97 -13.21 1.57
N GLU A 60 10.67 -13.16 1.85
CA GLU A 60 9.80 -14.32 2.05
C GLU A 60 8.49 -14.04 1.34
N ASN A 61 8.02 -15.01 0.55
CA ASN A 61 6.77 -14.86 -0.15
C ASN A 61 5.59 -15.19 0.77
N ILE A 62 4.99 -14.14 1.35
CA ILE A 62 3.77 -14.24 2.17
C ILE A 62 2.49 -13.99 1.36
N GLY A 63 2.60 -13.96 0.02
CA GLY A 63 1.52 -13.68 -0.91
C GLY A 63 0.93 -12.28 -0.74
N ALA A 64 -0.39 -12.15 -0.94
CA ALA A 64 -1.09 -10.87 -0.88
C ALA A 64 -1.02 -10.16 0.48
N ARG A 65 -0.67 -10.87 1.57
CA ARG A 65 -0.50 -10.26 2.90
C ARG A 65 0.55 -9.15 2.89
N ARG A 66 1.54 -9.24 2.00
CA ARG A 66 2.56 -8.20 1.80
C ARG A 66 1.96 -6.83 1.52
N LEU A 67 0.81 -6.76 0.83
CA LEU A 67 0.13 -5.52 0.52
C LEU A 67 -0.28 -4.74 1.78
N HIS A 68 -0.59 -5.42 2.90
CA HIS A 68 -0.87 -4.73 4.16
C HIS A 68 0.34 -3.96 4.66
N THR A 69 1.51 -4.59 4.69
CA THR A 69 2.71 -3.95 5.22
C THR A 69 3.19 -2.82 4.31
N VAL A 70 3.11 -3.01 2.99
CA VAL A 70 3.42 -1.96 2.00
C VAL A 70 2.49 -0.76 2.16
N MET A 71 1.16 -0.98 2.27
CA MET A 71 0.18 0.09 2.44
C MET A 71 0.34 0.82 3.78
N SER A 72 0.55 0.07 4.86
CA SER A 72 0.80 0.64 6.19
C SER A 72 2.03 1.55 6.17
N ARG A 73 3.13 1.09 5.56
CA ARG A 73 4.36 1.88 5.47
C ARG A 73 4.20 3.13 4.61
N LEU A 74 3.45 3.04 3.50
CA LEU A 74 3.15 4.18 2.64
C LEU A 74 2.41 5.29 3.40
N LEU A 75 1.41 4.91 4.19
CA LEU A 75 0.48 5.84 4.82
C LEU A 75 0.84 6.18 6.28
N ASN A 76 1.88 5.56 6.86
CA ASN A 76 2.21 5.67 8.28
C ASN A 76 2.29 7.12 8.77
N ASP A 77 3.06 7.95 8.06
CA ASP A 77 3.28 9.34 8.48
C ASP A 77 2.00 10.16 8.30
N LEU A 78 1.25 9.85 7.25
CA LEU A 78 -0.03 10.48 6.94
C LEU A 78 -1.09 10.16 8.01
N LEU A 79 -1.10 8.91 8.51
CA LEU A 79 -1.97 8.47 9.60
C LEU A 79 -1.54 9.04 10.96
N PHE A 80 -0.26 9.39 11.14
CA PHE A 80 0.24 10.05 12.34
C PHE A 80 -0.15 11.54 12.38
N ASP A 81 -0.18 12.18 11.21
CA ASP A 81 -0.49 13.60 11.07
C ASP A 81 -2.01 13.90 11.17
N VAL A 82 -2.89 12.91 11.03
CA VAL A 82 -4.34 13.06 11.19
C VAL A 82 -4.77 12.79 12.63
N PRO A 83 -5.60 13.65 13.28
CA PRO A 83 -6.22 14.88 12.73
C PRO A 83 -5.44 16.18 13.02
N ASP A 84 -4.34 16.10 13.76
CA ASP A 84 -3.73 17.27 14.40
C ASP A 84 -3.04 18.24 13.42
N GLN A 85 -2.45 17.71 12.35
CA GLN A 85 -1.64 18.47 11.39
C GLN A 85 -2.33 18.66 10.03
N LEU A 86 -3.40 17.91 9.75
CA LEU A 86 -4.15 18.00 8.51
C LEU A 86 -5.50 18.69 8.74
N PRO A 87 -5.75 19.86 8.13
CA PRO A 87 -7.04 20.52 8.22
C PRO A 87 -8.17 19.64 7.69
N ALA A 88 -9.35 19.75 8.30
CA ALA A 88 -10.58 19.18 7.78
C ALA A 88 -10.85 19.66 6.33
N GLY A 89 -11.28 18.75 5.47
CA GLY A 89 -11.49 18.97 4.04
C GLY A 89 -10.24 18.84 3.17
N THR A 90 -9.12 18.37 3.72
CA THR A 90 -7.90 18.13 2.93
C THR A 90 -8.11 16.99 1.93
N HIS A 91 -7.65 17.19 0.70
CA HIS A 91 -7.62 16.15 -0.33
C HIS A 91 -6.17 15.73 -0.60
N LEU A 92 -5.90 14.43 -0.47
CA LEU A 92 -4.59 13.81 -0.67
C LEU A 92 -4.67 12.82 -1.82
N THR A 93 -3.74 12.94 -2.76
CA THR A 93 -3.62 12.01 -3.89
C THR A 93 -2.30 11.26 -3.81
N VAL A 94 -2.37 9.94 -3.77
CA VAL A 94 -1.20 9.06 -3.82
C VAL A 94 -0.78 8.90 -5.27
N THR A 95 0.38 9.46 -5.59
CA THR A 95 1.04 9.39 -6.89
C THR A 95 2.13 8.32 -6.89
N PRO A 96 2.56 7.80 -8.06
CA PRO A 96 3.67 6.84 -8.11
C PRO A 96 4.99 7.41 -7.54
N GLN A 97 5.20 8.73 -7.62
CA GLN A 97 6.37 9.39 -7.04
C GLN A 97 6.34 9.33 -5.51
N LEU A 98 5.17 9.57 -4.90
CA LEU A 98 5.01 9.46 -3.45
C LEU A 98 5.24 8.02 -2.97
N VAL A 99 4.75 7.05 -3.73
CA VAL A 99 5.00 5.61 -3.46
C VAL A 99 6.50 5.31 -3.46
N GLU A 100 7.22 5.75 -4.50
CA GLU A 100 8.66 5.53 -4.62
C GLU A 100 9.44 6.21 -3.50
N GLU A 101 9.08 7.45 -3.15
CA GLU A 101 9.73 8.21 -2.08
C GLU A 101 9.57 7.52 -0.73
N ARG A 102 8.34 7.12 -0.37
CA ARG A 102 8.03 6.55 0.95
C ARG A 102 8.51 5.10 1.11
N LEU A 103 8.62 4.35 0.01
CA LEU A 103 8.98 2.93 0.03
C LEU A 103 10.41 2.66 -0.43
N ARG A 104 11.18 3.69 -0.78
CA ARG A 104 12.58 3.60 -1.22
C ARG A 104 13.42 2.71 -0.30
N ASP A 105 13.29 2.90 1.01
CA ASP A 105 14.10 2.16 1.98
C ASP A 105 13.68 0.70 2.12
N MET A 106 12.41 0.38 1.84
CA MET A 106 11.93 -1.00 1.87
C MET A 106 12.47 -1.81 0.70
N VAL A 107 12.66 -1.16 -0.46
CA VAL A 107 13.30 -1.76 -1.65
C VAL A 107 14.82 -1.82 -1.50
N LYS A 108 15.44 -0.86 -0.78
CA LYS A 108 16.90 -0.79 -0.63
C LYS A 108 17.47 -1.57 0.56
N ASN A 109 16.78 -1.62 1.70
CA ASN A 109 17.29 -2.25 2.91
C ASN A 109 16.93 -3.73 2.98
N ARG A 110 17.83 -4.51 2.37
CA ARG A 110 17.84 -5.99 2.36
C ARG A 110 17.84 -6.63 3.78
N ASP A 111 18.30 -5.90 4.81
CA ASP A 111 18.42 -6.41 6.19
C ASP A 111 17.27 -5.97 7.14
N LEU A 112 16.62 -4.83 6.93
CA LEU A 112 15.57 -4.32 7.83
C LEU A 112 14.20 -4.99 7.61
N SER A 113 14.00 -5.57 6.43
CA SER A 113 12.80 -6.35 6.09
C SER A 113 12.59 -7.55 7.02
N GLN A 114 13.64 -8.06 7.67
CA GLN A 114 13.56 -9.16 8.62
C GLN A 114 13.00 -8.76 10.00
N TYR A 115 12.96 -7.47 10.33
CA TYR A 115 12.62 -7.00 11.68
C TYR A 115 11.32 -6.17 11.77
N ILE A 116 10.81 -5.67 10.63
CA ILE A 116 9.63 -4.77 10.60
C ILE A 116 8.43 -5.38 9.85
N LEU A 117 8.61 -6.52 9.16
CA LEU A 117 7.57 -7.13 8.32
C LEU A 117 6.79 -8.28 8.99
#